data_AF-A0A5E3ZW51-F1
#
_entry.id   AF-A0A5E3ZW51-F1
#
_cell.length_a   1.000
_cell.length_b   1.000
_cell.length_c   1.000
_cell.angle_alpha   90.00
_cell.angle_beta   90.00
_cell.angle_gamma   90.00
#
_symmetry.space_group_name_H-M   'P 1'
#
loop_
_entity.id
_entity.type
_entity.pdbx_description
1 polymer ?
#
loop_
_entity_poly.entity_id
_entity_poly.type
_entity_poly.pdbx_seq_one_letter_code
_entity_poly.pdbx_strand_id
1 'polypeptide(L)'
;MADNRTRLDIPQLSGRRRRIFDTEAVGRGAEVVARFLGTGKYLAYQTVFVVGWIVLNIVLARHAFDPYPFILLNLAFSTQAAYAAPLILLAQNRQENRDRVSLQEDRERTAQTKADTEFLARELAGVRIAVGETATRDYMRHELDEMREMLEQMSSRLEKIAATQVTATPATAITGPETADATQLTDSTPDRLHPPADATNAHSEPTR
;
A
#
# COMPACT_ATOMS: atom_id res chain seq x y z
N MET A 1 39.21 -31.30 -18.55
CA MET A 1 38.18 -32.06 -19.30
C MET A 1 36.94 -32.07 -18.43
N ALA A 2 35.88 -31.42 -18.90
CA ALA A 2 34.75 -30.96 -18.10
C ALA A 2 33.84 -32.09 -17.62
N ASP A 3 33.28 -31.86 -16.45
CA ASP A 3 32.50 -32.75 -15.59
C ASP A 3 31.16 -33.16 -16.22
N ASN A 4 30.91 -34.47 -16.27
CA ASN A 4 29.68 -35.08 -16.77
C ASN A 4 28.79 -35.44 -15.58
N ARG A 5 28.19 -34.43 -14.94
CA ARG A 5 27.21 -34.65 -13.86
C ARG A 5 26.05 -33.66 -13.99
N THR A 6 24.85 -34.23 -13.92
CA THR A 6 23.60 -33.54 -13.59
C THR A 6 22.86 -32.90 -14.77
N ARG A 7 22.58 -33.68 -15.82
CA ARG A 7 21.35 -33.44 -16.58
C ARG A 7 20.18 -33.92 -15.71
N LEU A 8 19.45 -32.96 -15.16
CA LEU A 8 18.20 -33.16 -14.43
C LEU A 8 17.25 -34.03 -15.25
N ASP A 9 16.96 -35.22 -14.74
CA ASP A 9 15.85 -36.05 -15.15
C ASP A 9 14.56 -35.30 -14.82
N ILE A 10 13.94 -34.71 -15.84
CA ILE A 10 12.58 -34.18 -15.74
C ILE A 10 11.68 -35.37 -16.09
N PRO A 11 10.95 -35.97 -15.13
CA PRO A 11 9.98 -36.98 -15.48
C PRO A 11 8.90 -36.33 -16.35
N GLN A 12 8.91 -36.70 -17.62
CA GLN A 12 7.83 -36.38 -18.55
C GLN A 12 6.60 -37.13 -18.06
N LEU A 13 5.73 -36.45 -17.30
CA LEU A 13 4.42 -36.96 -16.95
C LEU A 13 3.60 -37.10 -18.23
N SER A 14 3.71 -38.30 -18.80
CA SER A 14 2.87 -38.82 -19.86
C SER A 14 1.39 -38.62 -19.51
N GLY A 15 0.78 -37.68 -20.23
CA GLY A 15 -0.59 -37.79 -20.73
C GLY A 15 -1.64 -38.29 -19.75
N ARG A 16 -1.93 -37.55 -18.67
CA ARG A 16 -3.28 -37.61 -18.11
C ARG A 16 -4.20 -36.98 -19.15
N ARG A 17 -4.76 -37.85 -20.02
CA ARG A 17 -5.78 -37.57 -21.02
C ARG A 17 -7.04 -37.06 -20.32
N ARG A 18 -6.98 -35.83 -19.81
CA ARG A 18 -8.11 -35.07 -19.34
C ARG A 18 -8.94 -34.86 -20.60
N ARG A 19 -10.03 -35.61 -20.75
CA ARG A 19 -10.95 -35.47 -21.89
C ARG A 19 -11.35 -34.00 -21.94
N ILE A 20 -10.73 -33.27 -22.85
CA ILE A 20 -11.13 -31.93 -23.24
C ILE A 20 -12.41 -32.18 -24.03
N PHE A 21 -13.52 -32.38 -23.33
CA PHE A 21 -14.82 -32.10 -23.94
C PHE A 21 -14.75 -30.65 -24.41
N ASP A 22 -14.98 -30.39 -25.69
CA ASP A 22 -14.72 -29.12 -26.38
C ASP A 22 -15.08 -27.88 -25.54
N THR A 23 -14.09 -27.39 -24.80
CA THR A 23 -14.21 -26.31 -23.81
C THR A 23 -14.69 -25.00 -24.45
N GLU A 24 -14.39 -24.81 -25.74
CA GLU A 24 -14.76 -23.65 -26.55
C GLU A 24 -16.23 -23.69 -27.03
N ALA A 25 -16.79 -24.88 -27.27
CA ALA A 25 -18.19 -25.02 -27.65
C ALA A 25 -19.11 -24.77 -26.45
N VAL A 26 -18.75 -25.35 -25.30
CA VAL A 26 -19.48 -25.17 -24.03
C VAL A 26 -19.34 -23.74 -23.50
N GLY A 27 -18.17 -23.11 -23.68
CA GLY A 27 -17.91 -21.74 -23.24
C GLY A 27 -18.78 -20.69 -23.95
N ARG A 28 -19.01 -20.85 -25.26
CA ARG A 28 -19.96 -20.04 -26.03
C ARG A 28 -21.40 -20.33 -25.63
N GLY A 29 -21.73 -21.60 -25.34
CA GLY A 29 -23.05 -22.00 -24.83
C GLY A 29 -23.40 -21.31 -23.50
N ALA A 30 -22.47 -21.28 -22.55
CA ALA A 30 -22.68 -20.62 -21.25
C ALA A 30 -22.90 -19.10 -21.39
N GLU A 31 -22.20 -18.43 -22.31
CA GLU A 31 -22.38 -17.00 -22.56
C GLU A 31 -23.77 -16.69 -23.16
N VAL A 32 -24.25 -17.56 -24.07
CA VAL A 32 -25.61 -17.47 -24.61
C VAL A 32 -26.64 -17.71 -23.52
N VAL A 33 -26.46 -18.74 -22.69
CA VAL A 33 -27.35 -19.07 -21.56
C VAL A 33 -27.39 -17.93 -20.53
N ALA A 34 -26.24 -17.34 -20.18
CA ALA A 34 -26.18 -16.20 -19.25
C ALA A 34 -26.95 -14.99 -19.78
N ARG A 35 -26.80 -14.66 -21.07
CA ARG A 35 -27.59 -13.60 -21.73
C ARG A 35 -29.08 -13.96 -21.81
N PHE A 36 -29.41 -15.24 -21.98
CA PHE A 36 -30.79 -15.74 -22.01
C PHE A 36 -31.49 -15.62 -20.66
N LEU A 37 -30.82 -16.01 -19.55
CA LEU A 37 -31.38 -15.96 -18.20
C LEU A 37 -31.44 -14.53 -17.65
N GLY A 38 -30.48 -13.67 -17.97
CA GLY A 38 -30.42 -12.30 -17.45
C GLY A 38 -31.50 -11.34 -17.99
N THR A 39 -32.10 -11.65 -19.14
CA THR A 39 -33.03 -10.74 -19.83
C THR A 39 -34.50 -10.91 -19.37
N GLY A 40 -34.82 -11.84 -18.47
CA GLY A 40 -36.20 -12.13 -18.01
C GLY A 40 -37.14 -12.72 -19.08
N LYS A 41 -36.76 -12.64 -20.36
CA LYS A 41 -37.50 -13.15 -21.52
C LYS A 41 -37.71 -14.67 -21.47
N TYR A 42 -36.74 -15.42 -20.93
CA TYR A 42 -36.88 -16.87 -20.76
C TYR A 42 -38.07 -17.24 -19.86
N LEU A 43 -38.23 -16.56 -18.72
CA LEU A 43 -39.38 -16.75 -17.82
C LEU A 43 -40.69 -16.42 -18.54
N ALA A 44 -40.74 -15.33 -19.30
CA ALA A 44 -41.94 -14.95 -20.06
C ALA A 44 -42.33 -16.03 -21.09
N TYR A 45 -41.38 -16.53 -21.90
CA TYR A 45 -41.65 -17.61 -22.85
C TYR A 45 -42.09 -18.91 -22.16
N GLN A 46 -41.43 -19.28 -21.06
CA GLN A 46 -41.78 -20.47 -20.28
C GLN A 46 -43.20 -20.39 -19.72
N THR A 47 -43.59 -19.24 -19.16
CA THR A 47 -44.94 -19.03 -18.64
C THR A 47 -45.98 -19.08 -19.75
N VAL A 48 -45.73 -18.42 -20.89
CA VAL A 48 -46.64 -18.46 -22.04
C VAL A 48 -46.80 -19.88 -22.57
N PHE A 49 -45.71 -20.66 -22.62
CA PHE A 49 -45.77 -22.07 -23.03
C PHE A 49 -46.62 -22.91 -22.08
N VAL A 50 -46.42 -22.80 -20.77
CA VAL A 50 -47.20 -23.54 -19.77
C VAL A 50 -48.68 -23.15 -19.81
N VAL A 51 -48.98 -21.85 -19.84
CA VAL A 51 -50.37 -21.36 -19.92
C VAL A 51 -51.02 -21.79 -21.23
N GLY A 52 -50.32 -21.67 -22.36
CA GLY A 52 -50.80 -22.09 -23.66
C GLY A 52 -51.09 -23.59 -23.72
N TRP A 53 -50.24 -24.42 -23.10
CA TRP A 53 -50.46 -25.86 -23.00
C TRP A 53 -51.71 -26.22 -22.19
N ILE A 54 -51.89 -25.56 -21.04
CA ILE A 54 -53.08 -25.73 -20.19
C ILE A 54 -54.34 -25.33 -20.97
N VAL A 55 -54.33 -24.15 -21.60
CA VAL A 55 -55.48 -23.64 -22.39
C VAL A 55 -55.79 -24.57 -23.56
N LEU A 56 -54.78 -25.03 -24.31
CA LEU A 56 -54.97 -25.97 -25.41
C LEU A 56 -55.61 -27.27 -24.92
N ASN A 57 -55.17 -27.83 -23.79
CA ASN A 57 -55.76 -29.05 -23.23
C ASN A 57 -57.21 -28.86 -22.78
N ILE A 58 -57.54 -27.70 -22.19
CA ILE A 58 -58.92 -27.37 -21.78
C ILE A 58 -59.83 -27.21 -23.01
N VAL A 59 -59.37 -26.52 -24.06
CA VAL A 59 -60.15 -26.34 -25.30
C VAL A 59 -60.39 -27.68 -25.99
N LEU A 60 -59.40 -28.58 -25.94
CA LEU A 60 -59.50 -29.91 -26.50
C LEU A 60 -60.22 -30.91 -25.59
N ALA A 61 -60.89 -30.49 -24.50
CA ALA A 61 -61.44 -31.33 -23.42
C ALA A 61 -62.00 -32.74 -23.78
N ARG A 62 -62.63 -32.92 -24.96
CA ARG A 62 -63.09 -34.25 -25.45
C ARG A 62 -62.01 -35.16 -26.04
N HIS A 63 -60.92 -34.59 -26.53
CA HIS A 63 -59.69 -35.23 -27.05
C HIS A 63 -58.46 -34.74 -26.26
N ALA A 64 -58.64 -34.46 -24.96
CA ALA A 64 -57.55 -33.94 -24.12
C ALA A 64 -56.36 -34.90 -24.17
N PHE A 65 -55.27 -34.46 -24.79
CA PHE A 65 -54.04 -35.24 -24.92
C PHE A 65 -53.33 -35.43 -23.57
N ASP A 66 -53.63 -34.58 -22.58
CA ASP A 66 -53.05 -34.66 -21.22
C ASP A 66 -54.07 -34.19 -20.16
N PRO A 67 -55.01 -35.06 -19.72
CA PRO A 67 -55.97 -34.75 -18.66
C PRO A 67 -55.30 -34.44 -17.31
N TYR A 68 -55.99 -33.72 -16.42
CA TYR A 68 -55.50 -33.44 -15.06
C TYR A 68 -55.04 -34.74 -14.36
N PRO A 69 -53.78 -34.88 -13.88
CA PRO A 69 -52.83 -33.84 -13.45
C PRO A 69 -51.64 -33.53 -14.41
N PHE A 70 -51.86 -33.46 -15.73
CA PHE A 70 -50.84 -33.06 -16.74
C PHE A 70 -49.51 -33.84 -16.68
N ILE A 71 -49.58 -35.16 -16.87
CA ILE A 71 -48.43 -36.07 -16.69
C ILE A 71 -47.32 -35.82 -17.72
N LEU A 72 -47.67 -35.44 -18.95
CA LEU A 72 -46.69 -35.20 -20.00
C LEU A 72 -45.92 -33.90 -19.75
N LEU A 73 -46.61 -32.86 -19.29
CA LEU A 73 -45.96 -31.60 -18.90
C LEU A 73 -44.99 -31.84 -17.73
N ASN A 74 -45.41 -32.63 -16.74
CA ASN A 74 -44.55 -32.95 -15.61
C ASN A 74 -43.35 -33.82 -16.01
N LEU A 75 -43.54 -34.79 -16.90
CA LEU A 75 -42.45 -35.62 -17.42
C LEU A 75 -41.44 -34.78 -18.24
N ALA A 76 -41.93 -33.87 -19.07
CA ALA A 76 -41.09 -32.94 -19.81
C ALA A 76 -40.27 -32.05 -18.87
N PHE A 77 -40.89 -31.48 -17.83
CA PHE A 77 -40.19 -30.64 -16.85
C PHE A 77 -39.17 -31.45 -16.02
N SER A 78 -39.50 -32.68 -15.66
CA SER A 78 -38.57 -33.60 -14.98
C SER A 78 -37.34 -33.89 -15.84
N THR A 79 -37.54 -34.12 -17.14
CA THR A 79 -36.45 -34.35 -18.11
C THR A 79 -35.64 -33.07 -18.33
N GLN A 80 -36.30 -31.92 -18.39
CA GLN A 80 -35.66 -30.61 -18.52
C GLN A 80 -34.72 -30.33 -17.34
N ALA A 81 -35.18 -30.57 -16.11
CA ALA A 81 -34.36 -30.43 -14.90
C ALA A 81 -33.18 -31.41 -14.90
N ALA A 82 -33.42 -32.67 -15.30
CA ALA A 82 -32.39 -33.70 -15.35
C ALA A 82 -31.25 -33.36 -16.34
N TYR A 83 -31.56 -32.76 -17.49
CA TYR A 83 -30.55 -32.32 -18.47
C TYR A 83 -29.89 -30.98 -18.09
N ALA A 84 -30.56 -30.14 -17.29
CA ALA A 84 -29.97 -28.88 -16.82
C ALA A 84 -28.77 -29.13 -15.88
N ALA A 85 -28.83 -30.12 -15.00
CA ALA A 85 -27.78 -30.43 -14.05
C ALA A 85 -26.37 -30.63 -14.68
N PRO A 86 -26.18 -31.49 -15.70
CA PRO A 86 -24.87 -31.64 -16.34
C PRO A 86 -24.41 -30.38 -17.10
N LEU A 87 -25.34 -29.60 -17.67
CA LEU A 87 -25.00 -28.35 -18.38
C LEU A 87 -24.50 -27.29 -17.38
N ILE A 88 -25.16 -27.19 -16.23
CA ILE A 88 -24.74 -26.31 -15.13
C ILE A 88 -23.38 -26.76 -14.57
N LEU A 89 -23.17 -28.06 -14.34
CA LEU A 89 -21.89 -28.61 -13.86
C LEU A 89 -20.72 -28.31 -14.81
N LEU A 90 -20.96 -28.32 -16.11
CA LEU A 90 -19.97 -27.95 -17.12
C LEU A 90 -19.69 -26.43 -17.12
N ALA A 91 -20.73 -25.61 -16.95
CA ALA A 91 -20.56 -24.15 -16.83
C ALA A 91 -19.75 -23.78 -15.57
N GLN A 92 -20.04 -24.43 -14.43
CA GLN A 92 -19.38 -24.18 -13.15
C GLN A 92 -17.90 -24.58 -13.14
N ASN A 93 -17.54 -25.76 -13.68
CA ASN A 93 -16.15 -26.22 -13.76
C ASN A 93 -15.22 -25.22 -14.48
N ARG A 94 -15.75 -24.46 -15.45
CA ARG A 94 -14.96 -23.45 -16.16
C ARG A 94 -14.83 -22.14 -15.36
N GLN A 95 -15.91 -21.74 -14.67
CA GLN A 95 -15.87 -20.60 -13.75
C GLN A 95 -14.77 -20.83 -12.71
N GLU A 96 -14.77 -21.99 -12.07
CA GLU A 96 -13.79 -22.36 -11.04
C GLU A 96 -12.35 -22.41 -11.60
N ASN A 97 -12.13 -22.90 -12.82
CA ASN A 97 -10.80 -22.88 -13.43
C ASN A 97 -10.32 -21.46 -13.75
N ARG A 98 -11.21 -20.57 -14.22
CA ARG A 98 -10.87 -19.16 -14.49
C ARG A 98 -10.58 -18.41 -13.18
N ASP A 99 -11.41 -18.63 -12.17
CA ASP A 99 -11.23 -18.07 -10.83
C ASP A 99 -9.90 -18.55 -10.24
N ARG A 100 -9.58 -19.84 -10.39
CA ARG A 100 -8.30 -20.41 -9.95
C ARG A 100 -7.09 -19.78 -10.64
N VAL A 101 -7.13 -19.57 -11.97
CA VAL A 101 -6.05 -18.90 -12.71
C VAL A 101 -5.90 -17.46 -12.25
N SER A 102 -7.00 -16.71 -12.11
CA SER A 102 -6.94 -15.34 -11.62
C SER A 102 -6.35 -15.24 -10.21
N LEU A 103 -6.67 -16.19 -9.33
CA LEU A 103 -6.09 -16.27 -7.97
C LEU A 103 -4.61 -16.67 -7.98
N GLN A 104 -4.12 -17.34 -9.02
CA GLN A 104 -2.69 -17.64 -9.14
C GLN A 104 -1.92 -16.40 -9.64
N GLU A 105 -2.42 -15.73 -10.67
CA GLU A 105 -1.84 -14.48 -11.16
C GLU A 105 -1.80 -13.40 -10.07
N ASP A 106 -2.87 -13.26 -9.28
CA ASP A 106 -2.93 -12.27 -8.20
C ASP A 106 -1.89 -12.55 -7.11
N ARG A 107 -1.67 -13.83 -6.78
CA ARG A 107 -0.60 -14.23 -5.85
C ARG A 107 0.79 -13.92 -6.41
N GLU A 108 1.02 -14.18 -7.68
CA GLU A 108 2.30 -13.89 -8.34
C GLU A 108 2.56 -12.38 -8.40
N ARG A 109 1.55 -11.58 -8.76
CA ARG A 109 1.63 -10.10 -8.75
C ARG A 109 1.90 -9.55 -7.35
N THR A 110 1.23 -10.10 -6.34
CA THR A 110 1.45 -9.71 -4.94
C THR A 110 2.88 -10.03 -4.50
N ALA A 111 3.40 -11.20 -4.88
CA ALA A 111 4.78 -11.59 -4.59
C ALA A 111 5.81 -10.67 -5.30
N GLN A 112 5.59 -10.34 -6.57
CA GLN A 112 6.44 -9.39 -7.31
C GLN A 112 6.40 -8.00 -6.68
N THR A 113 5.21 -7.48 -6.40
CA THR A 113 5.04 -6.15 -5.77
C THR A 113 5.75 -6.08 -4.42
N LYS A 114 5.69 -7.16 -3.63
CA LYS A 114 6.41 -7.25 -2.36
C LYS A 114 7.93 -7.22 -2.59
N ALA A 115 8.45 -7.99 -3.55
CA ALA A 115 9.87 -8.00 -3.87
C ALA A 115 10.37 -6.65 -4.38
N ASP A 116 9.60 -5.97 -5.24
CA ASP A 116 9.93 -4.63 -5.74
C ASP A 116 9.95 -3.61 -4.60
N THR A 117 9.00 -3.71 -3.66
CA THR A 117 8.97 -2.83 -2.48
C THR A 117 10.17 -3.07 -1.56
N GLU A 118 10.55 -4.33 -1.33
CA GLU A 118 11.75 -4.68 -0.55
C GLU A 118 13.03 -4.21 -1.24
N PHE A 119 13.10 -4.31 -2.57
CA PHE A 119 14.21 -3.81 -3.36
C PHE A 119 14.32 -2.29 -3.26
N LEU A 120 13.23 -1.57 -3.50
CA LEU A 120 13.19 -0.11 -3.38
C LEU A 120 13.53 0.36 -1.96
N ALA A 121 13.06 -0.34 -0.93
CA ALA A 121 13.42 -0.04 0.46
C ALA A 121 14.92 -0.22 0.72
N ARG A 122 15.53 -1.28 0.18
CA ARG A 122 16.97 -1.53 0.30
C ARG A 122 17.81 -0.51 -0.46
N GLU A 123 17.42 -0.18 -1.68
CA GLU A 123 18.07 0.87 -2.48
C GLU A 123 17.96 2.22 -1.79
N LEU A 124 16.77 2.59 -1.30
CA LEU A 124 16.56 3.83 -0.56
C LEU A 124 17.41 3.89 0.72
N ALA A 125 17.54 2.78 1.45
CA ALA A 125 18.39 2.70 2.62
C ALA A 125 19.88 2.90 2.25
N GLY A 126 20.34 2.30 1.16
CA GLY A 126 21.70 2.49 0.63
C GLY A 126 21.97 3.95 0.24
N VAL A 127 21.06 4.54 -0.54
CA VAL A 127 21.14 5.96 -0.94
C VAL A 127 21.14 6.88 0.27
N ARG A 128 20.29 6.62 1.28
CA ARG A 128 20.23 7.42 2.50
C ARG A 128 21.55 7.42 3.27
N ILE A 129 22.22 6.28 3.36
CA ILE A 129 23.53 6.17 4.03
C ILE A 129 24.59 6.96 3.24
N ALA A 130 24.65 6.78 1.92
CA ALA A 130 25.60 7.49 1.07
C ALA A 130 25.42 9.02 1.12
N VAL A 131 24.17 9.50 1.06
CA VAL A 131 23.86 10.94 1.19
C VAL A 131 24.17 11.45 2.60
N GLY A 132 23.87 10.66 3.65
CA GLY A 132 24.15 11.04 5.03
C GLY A 132 25.63 11.24 5.33
N GLU A 133 26.51 10.35 4.84
CA GLU A 133 27.96 10.46 5.03
C GLU A 133 28.56 11.67 4.31
N THR A 134 28.12 11.90 3.06
CA THR A 134 28.60 13.04 2.26
C THR A 134 28.13 14.37 2.85
N ALA A 135 26.86 14.47 3.24
CA ALA A 135 26.29 15.67 3.86
C ALA A 135 26.96 15.99 5.21
N THR A 136 27.25 14.97 6.03
CA THR A 136 27.95 15.16 7.32
C THR A 136 29.36 15.68 7.12
N ARG A 137 30.08 15.16 6.11
CA ARG A 137 31.43 15.62 5.77
C ARG A 137 31.44 17.06 5.30
N ASP A 138 30.53 17.43 4.41
CA ASP A 138 30.47 18.79 3.87
C ASP A 138 30.06 19.79 4.95
N TYR A 139 29.11 19.42 5.82
CA TYR A 139 28.74 20.23 6.99
C TYR A 139 29.92 20.45 7.95
N MET A 140 30.62 19.36 8.35
CA MET A 140 31.79 19.46 9.22
C MET A 140 32.90 20.33 8.62
N ARG A 141 33.12 20.23 7.30
CA ARG A 141 34.08 21.10 6.60
C ARG A 141 33.67 22.56 6.65
N HIS A 142 32.41 22.85 6.36
CA HIS A 142 31.88 24.20 6.37
C HIS A 142 32.03 24.84 7.75
N GLU A 143 31.65 24.12 8.81
CA GLU A 143 31.79 24.58 10.19
C GLU A 143 33.26 24.85 10.56
N LEU A 144 34.18 23.97 10.16
CA LEU A 144 35.62 24.16 10.41
C LEU A 144 36.18 25.39 9.68
N ASP A 145 35.74 25.64 8.44
CA ASP A 145 36.15 26.82 7.68
C ASP A 145 35.58 28.10 8.32
N GLU A 146 34.32 28.08 8.76
CA GLU A 146 33.69 29.20 9.47
C GLU A 146 34.38 29.50 10.81
N MET A 147 34.72 28.48 11.59
CA MET A 147 35.49 28.64 12.82
C MET A 147 36.88 29.22 12.56
N ARG A 148 37.55 28.80 11.48
CA ARG A 148 38.85 29.37 11.08
C ARG A 148 38.73 30.84 10.74
N GLU A 149 37.75 31.20 9.93
CA GLU A 149 37.51 32.57 9.52
C GLU A 149 37.17 33.46 10.73
N MET A 150 36.39 32.94 11.69
CA MET A 150 36.10 33.63 12.94
C MET A 150 37.35 33.89 13.79
N LEU A 151 38.25 32.91 13.90
CA LEU A 151 39.52 33.06 14.63
C LEU A 151 40.44 34.10 13.96
N GLU A 152 40.51 34.11 12.63
CA GLU A 152 41.28 35.10 11.86
C GLU A 152 40.69 36.51 11.97
N GLN A 153 39.36 36.60 12.04
CA GLN A 153 38.69 37.87 12.31
C GLN A 153 38.95 38.37 13.74
N MET A 154 39.00 37.47 14.74
CA MET A 154 39.37 37.84 16.11
C MET A 154 40.82 38.30 16.22
N SER A 155 41.77 37.57 15.63
CA SER A 155 43.20 37.94 15.67
C SER A 155 43.44 39.29 15.00
N SER A 156 42.83 39.55 13.83
CA SER A 156 42.94 40.84 13.14
C SER A 156 42.27 41.99 13.90
N ARG A 157 41.17 41.75 14.63
CA ARG A 157 40.57 42.75 15.54
C ARG A 157 41.51 43.06 16.70
N LEU A 158 42.11 42.05 17.31
CA LEU A 158 43.10 42.23 18.38
C LEU A 158 44.32 43.02 17.88
N GLU A 159 44.80 42.72 16.67
CA GLU A 159 45.89 43.46 16.04
C GLU A 159 45.51 44.92 15.76
N LYS A 160 44.29 45.19 15.27
CA LYS A 160 43.77 46.56 15.09
C LYS A 160 43.64 47.32 16.41
N ILE A 161 43.18 46.66 17.49
CA ILE A 161 43.08 47.26 18.83
C ILE A 161 44.48 47.56 19.37
N ALA A 162 45.43 46.64 19.21
CA ALA A 162 46.83 46.86 19.58
C ALA A 162 47.44 48.03 18.80
N ALA A 163 47.21 48.11 17.48
CA ALA A 163 47.68 49.21 16.64
C ALA A 163 47.03 50.56 17.01
N THR A 164 45.77 50.54 17.45
CA THR A 164 45.04 51.74 17.92
C THR A 164 45.53 52.20 19.31
N GLN A 165 45.94 51.28 20.19
CA GLN A 165 46.53 51.64 21.49
C GLN A 165 47.95 52.20 21.36
N VAL A 166 48.77 51.70 20.42
CA VAL A 166 50.15 52.20 20.21
C VAL A 166 50.18 53.66 19.69
N THR A 167 49.09 54.14 19.08
CA THR A 167 49.00 55.53 18.57
C THR A 167 48.42 56.54 19.58
N ALA A 168 47.93 56.10 20.75
CA ALA A 168 47.41 56.99 21.78
C ALA A 168 48.36 57.07 22.99
N THR A 169 49.51 57.74 22.83
CA THR A 169 50.28 58.27 23.96
C THR A 169 50.07 59.79 24.03
N PRO A 170 49.37 60.32 25.05
CA PRO A 170 49.61 61.67 25.53
C PRO A 170 50.46 61.60 26.79
N ALA A 171 51.71 62.04 26.68
CA ALA A 171 52.49 62.44 27.84
C ALA A 171 51.95 63.77 28.38
N THR A 172 51.74 63.90 29.70
CA THR A 172 52.32 64.97 30.55
C THR A 172 51.59 65.12 31.90
N ALA A 173 52.41 65.35 32.93
CA ALA A 173 52.17 66.04 34.20
C ALA A 173 51.70 65.24 35.43
N ILE A 174 52.71 64.94 36.24
CA ILE A 174 52.72 64.81 37.69
C ILE A 174 52.16 66.09 38.35
N THR A 175 51.34 65.95 39.39
CA THR A 175 51.33 66.76 40.64
C THR A 175 50.50 66.01 41.70
N GLY A 176 51.14 65.58 42.80
CA GLY A 176 50.44 65.09 44.01
C GLY A 176 50.22 66.24 45.02
N PRO A 177 50.02 65.98 46.32
CA PRO A 177 49.57 64.77 47.02
C PRO A 177 48.33 65.08 47.92
N GLU A 178 47.82 64.09 48.68
CA GLU A 178 47.42 64.21 50.10
C GLU A 178 46.28 63.25 50.52
N THR A 179 46.40 62.85 51.78
CA THR A 179 45.85 61.80 52.63
C THR A 179 44.33 61.78 52.90
N ALA A 180 43.81 60.59 53.20
CA ALA A 180 42.94 60.20 54.35
C ALA A 180 42.09 58.99 53.91
N ASP A 181 42.31 57.78 54.42
CA ASP A 181 41.83 57.22 55.69
C ASP A 181 40.29 57.05 55.79
N ALA A 182 39.91 55.99 56.52
CA ALA A 182 38.57 55.48 56.87
C ALA A 182 37.89 54.62 55.78
N THR A 183 37.91 53.28 55.91
CA THR A 183 37.16 52.44 56.87
C THR A 183 35.73 52.11 56.40
N GLN A 184 35.42 50.83 56.57
CA GLN A 184 34.12 50.13 56.62
C GLN A 184 33.58 49.54 55.30
N LEU A 185 33.51 48.21 55.17
CA LEU A 185 32.65 47.21 55.85
C LEU A 185 31.24 47.14 55.25
N THR A 186 30.68 45.94 55.28
CA THR A 186 29.34 45.48 54.83
C THR A 186 29.35 44.95 53.39
N ASP A 187 29.46 43.65 53.16
CA ASP A 187 28.59 42.51 53.55
C ASP A 187 27.31 42.42 52.70
N SER A 188 26.89 41.17 52.49
CA SER A 188 25.56 40.70 52.08
C SER A 188 25.36 40.32 50.59
N THR A 189 25.84 39.13 50.25
CA THR A 189 25.04 38.12 49.52
C THR A 189 23.82 37.72 50.39
N PRO A 190 22.61 37.58 49.84
CA PRO A 190 22.05 36.24 49.59
C PRO A 190 21.25 36.18 48.28
N ASP A 191 21.51 35.20 47.41
CA ASP A 191 20.71 33.96 47.30
C ASP A 191 19.21 34.11 47.63
N ARG A 192 18.36 34.03 46.60
CA ARG A 192 16.96 33.64 46.76
C ARG A 192 16.42 32.95 45.51
N LEU A 193 16.44 31.63 45.58
CA LEU A 193 15.40 30.70 45.14
C LEU A 193 14.00 31.34 45.00
N HIS A 194 13.38 31.26 43.81
CA HIS A 194 12.03 30.70 43.61
C HIS A 194 11.62 30.69 42.11
N PRO A 195 11.23 29.53 41.55
CA PRO A 195 10.15 29.41 40.56
C PRO A 195 8.82 29.16 41.30
N PRO A 196 7.64 29.56 40.81
CA PRO A 196 6.78 28.51 40.24
C PRO A 196 5.74 28.98 39.20
N ALA A 197 5.26 27.97 38.46
CA ALA A 197 3.90 27.78 37.96
C ALA A 197 3.26 28.86 37.07
N ASP A 198 2.88 28.47 35.85
CA ASP A 198 1.45 28.44 35.57
C ASP A 198 1.05 27.45 34.45
N ALA A 199 -0.05 26.77 34.77
CA ALA A 199 -1.10 26.16 33.95
C ALA A 199 -0.71 25.49 32.61
N THR A 200 -0.85 24.18 32.48
CA THR A 200 -2.14 23.54 32.15
C THR A 200 -2.91 24.30 31.08
N ASN A 201 -2.79 23.84 29.83
CA ASN A 201 -3.92 23.89 28.91
C ASN A 201 -4.06 22.52 28.26
N ALA A 202 -4.78 21.66 28.97
CA ALA A 202 -5.53 20.58 28.36
C ALA A 202 -6.73 21.22 27.64
N HIS A 203 -6.78 21.08 26.32
CA HIS A 203 -8.04 21.22 25.59
C HIS A 203 -8.24 20.00 24.70
N SER A 204 -9.05 19.09 25.25
CA SER A 204 -10.25 18.55 24.63
C SER A 204 -10.13 17.79 23.30
N GLU A 205 -10.32 16.49 23.47
CA GLU A 205 -10.73 15.40 22.57
C GLU A 205 -11.84 15.69 21.51
N PRO A 206 -12.13 14.72 20.62
CA PRO A 206 -12.69 14.90 19.28
C PRO A 206 -14.22 14.78 19.19
N THR A 207 -14.77 15.28 18.09
CA THR A 207 -16.12 15.00 17.54
C THR A 207 -15.97 15.13 16.01
N ARG A 208 -16.52 14.30 15.11
CA ARG A 208 -17.61 13.33 15.12
C ARG A 208 -17.45 12.46 13.86
#